data_AF-A0A2H0WTE3-F1
#
_entry.id   AF-A0A2H0WTE3-F1
#
_cell.length_a   1.000
_cell.length_b   1.000
_cell.length_c   1.000
_cell.angle_alpha   90.00
_cell.angle_beta   90.00
_cell.angle_gamma   90.00
#
_symmetry.space_group_name_H-M   'P 1'
#
loop_
_entity.id
_entity.type
_entity.pdbx_description
1 polymer ?
#
loop_
_entity_poly.entity_id
_entity_poly.type
_entity_poly.pdbx_seq_one_letter_code
_entity_poly.pdbx_strand_id
1 'polypeptide(L)' 'EDDPQKRQPDISKAKKILGWKPLVSLETGLKNTIRYFEQRFL' A
#
# COMPACT_ATOMS: atom_id res chain seq x y z
N GLU A 1 -4.47 23.66 2.27
CA GLU A 1 -4.38 23.36 0.83
C GLU A 1 -3.32 22.28 0.57
N ASP A 2 -3.14 21.34 1.48
CA ASP A 2 -1.86 20.61 1.58
C ASP A 2 -1.84 19.26 0.86
N ASP A 3 -3.01 18.76 0.47
CA ASP A 3 -3.14 17.46 -0.17
C ASP A 3 -3.53 17.56 -1.64
N PRO A 4 -2.72 16.99 -2.55
CA PRO A 4 -3.06 16.98 -3.97
C PRO A 4 -4.28 16.10 -4.22
N GLN A 5 -5.15 16.53 -5.14
CA GLN A 5 -6.34 15.77 -5.54
C GLN A 5 -6.00 14.37 -6.08
N LYS A 6 -4.78 14.17 -6.61
CA LYS A 6 -4.32 12.89 -7.12
C LYS A 6 -2.88 12.62 -6.68
N ARG A 7 -2.63 11.38 -6.24
CA ARG A 7 -1.29 10.87 -5.92
C ARG A 7 -0.95 9.70 -6.82
N GLN A 8 0.20 9.77 -7.48
CA GLN A 8 0.72 8.69 -8.32
C GLN A 8 2.26 8.71 -8.28
N PRO A 9 2.88 8.02 -7.31
CA PRO A 9 4.33 8.03 -7.19
C PRO A 9 4.99 7.26 -8.34
N ASP A 10 6.02 7.84 -8.95
CA ASP A 10 6.95 7.09 -9.79
C ASP A 10 7.93 6.29 -8.90
N ILE A 11 7.94 4.98 -9.07
CA ILE A 11 8.75 4.04 -8.30
C ILE A 11 9.97 3.51 -9.08
N SER A 12 10.30 4.09 -10.23
CA SER A 12 11.39 3.63 -11.10
C SER A 12 12.75 3.63 -10.40
N LYS A 13 13.04 4.62 -9.55
CA LYS A 13 14.29 4.68 -8.77
C LYS A 13 14.41 3.53 -7.77
N ALA A 14 13.35 3.23 -7.03
CA ALA A 14 13.33 2.14 -6.06
C ALA A 14 13.47 0.76 -6.75
N LYS A 15 12.80 0.58 -7.90
CA LYS A 15 12.98 -0.64 -8.72
C LYS A 15 14.42 -0.81 -9.18
N LYS A 16 15.04 0.25 -9.69
CA LYS A 16 16.40 0.18 -10.27
C LYS A 16 17.49 -0.05 -9.22
N ILE A 17 17.42 0.67 -8.10
CA ILE A 17 18.49 0.67 -7.10
C ILE A 17 18.30 -0.45 -6.08
N LEU A 18 17.05 -0.70 -5.67
CA LEU A 18 16.74 -1.60 -4.57
C LEU A 18 16.10 -2.92 -5.04
N GLY A 19 15.77 -3.05 -6.33
CA GLY A 19 14.93 -4.15 -6.82
C GLY A 19 13.51 -4.11 -6.24
N TRP A 20 13.10 -2.99 -5.63
CA TRP A 20 11.89 -2.92 -4.83
C TRP A 20 10.65 -2.60 -5.68
N LYS A 21 9.55 -3.30 -5.39
CA LYS A 21 8.21 -3.02 -5.91
C LYS A 21 7.16 -3.48 -4.89
N PRO A 22 5.95 -2.90 -4.88
CA PRO A 22 4.85 -3.45 -4.10
C PRO A 22 4.54 -4.89 -4.55
N LEU A 23 4.41 -5.78 -3.58
CA LEU A 23 4.09 -7.21 -3.80
C LEU A 23 2.65 -7.54 -3.43
N VAL A 24 2.03 -6.73 -2.57
CA VAL A 24 0.67 -6.93 -2.07
C VAL A 24 -0.28 -6.04 -2.86
N SER A 25 -1.34 -6.63 -3.41
CA SER A 25 -2.41 -5.88 -4.07
C SER A 25 -3.27 -5.13 -3.06
N LEU A 26 -4.04 -4.15 -3.53
CA LEU A 26 -4.98 -3.42 -2.67
C LEU A 26 -5.97 -4.36 -1.98
N GLU A 27 -6.58 -5.27 -2.73
CA GLU A 27 -7.59 -6.19 -2.20
C GLU A 27 -7.00 -7.11 -1.11
N THR A 28 -5.83 -7.70 -1.35
CA THR A 28 -5.16 -8.54 -0.36
C THR A 28 -4.80 -7.75 0.89
N GLY A 29 -4.27 -6.54 0.73
CA GLY A 29 -3.94 -5.66 1.84
C GLY A 29 -5.16 -5.30 2.70
N LEU A 30 -6.28 -4.96 2.06
CA LEU A 30 -7.54 -4.63 2.74
C LEU A 30 -8.11 -5.83 3.49
N LYS A 31 -8.17 -7.02 2.87
CA LYS A 31 -8.65 -8.25 3.52
C LYS A 31 -7.84 -8.59 4.77
N ASN A 32 -6.52 -8.50 4.70
CA ASN A 32 -5.64 -8.75 5.84
C ASN A 32 -5.86 -7.74 6.97
N THR A 33 -6.05 -6.47 6.60
CA THR A 33 -6.29 -5.38 7.56
C THR A 33 -7.63 -5.58 8.27
N ILE A 34 -8.71 -5.87 7.52
CA ILE A 34 -10.04 -6.14 8.09
C ILE A 34 -9.96 -7.31 9.06
N ARG A 35 -9.37 -8.43 8.65
CA ARG A 35 -9.20 -9.61 9.51
C ARG A 35 -8.47 -9.28 10.81
N TYR A 36 -7.43 -8.45 10.77
CA TYR A 36 -6.73 -8.01 11.98
C TYR A 36 -7.67 -7.26 12.94
N PHE A 37 -8.49 -6.34 12.42
CA PHE A 37 -9.45 -5.60 13.24
C PHE A 37 -10.58 -6.47 13.76
N GLU A 38 -11.09 -7.42 12.96
CA GLU A 38 -12.06 -8.41 13.42
C GLU A 38 -11.50 -9.22 14.60
N GLN A 39 -10.28 -9.76 14.47
CA GLN A 39 -9.66 -10.55 15.53
C GLN A 39 -9.29 -9.75 16.79
N ARG A 40 -9.05 -8.45 16.64
CA ARG A 40 -8.60 -7.59 17.75
C ARG A 40 -9.75 -6.95 18.53
N PHE A 41 -10.89 -6.75 17.90
CA PHE A 41 -11.98 -5.94 18.47
C PHE A 41 -13.36 -6.60 18.44
N LEU A 42 -13.53 -7.76 17.79
CA LEU A 42 -14.75 -8.59 17.84
C LEU A 42 -14.46 -9.89 18.60
#